data_AF-A0A2P5XP47-F1
#
_entry.id   AF-A0A2P5XP47-F1
#
_cell.length_a   1.000
_cell.length_b   1.000
_cell.length_c   1.000
_cell.angle_alpha   90.00
_cell.angle_beta   90.00
_cell.angle_gamma   90.00
#
_symmetry.space_group_name_H-M   'P 1'
#
loop_
_entity.id
_entity.type
_entity.pdbx_description
1 polymer ?
#
loop_
_entity_poly.entity_id
_entity_poly.type
_entity_poly.pdbx_seq_one_letter_code
_entity_poly.pdbx_strand_id
1 'polypeptide(L)'
;MSLKIGGTIEKVNGKELFYSEFAEKYLAGNQPVLLTGLMDDWTASKHWVSSNGQPNLLFFPTHFGKSKVQVADCDTREFTDQKRIEMSVSEFVNHWLQGSKGNHDVNGKSVLYLKDWHFVKEYPEYQAYITPLFFTDDWLNLYLDNYHMHDDLDADRVSNDISCSDYRFVYMGAKGSWTPLHADVFRSYSWNMKNTVYNIFDDISETEFPGFKKAIWLECIQEPNEIIFVPSGWYHQVHNLEDTISINHNWFNGYNLSWVWDLLLRDYKEAKEYIEDIKDICDDFEGLCQRNLAANTGMNFNDFFIFISRFSLANVVELYYLRGELNSESSIWHCSAIIKHFALNLSSIRKTALKMKSEGVEGNLSIINLLEALSDPKFLKLCTGLGRIYSVIHEEENWSCTMKKALMADFAMYGSQVCSPEDLITFIDYAVSKLSSNCDEQNPLLSVLYEIQPHEQNQHF
;
A
#
# COMPACT_ATOMS: atom_id res chain seq x y z
N MET A 1 6.89 -31.26 -12.80
CA MET A 1 7.87 -30.71 -13.77
C MET A 1 8.81 -29.77 -13.04
N SER A 2 10.12 -29.77 -13.28
CA SER A 2 11.08 -28.97 -12.50
C SER A 2 11.03 -27.48 -12.89
N LEU A 3 10.69 -26.63 -11.92
CA LEU A 3 10.76 -25.16 -12.02
C LEU A 3 12.16 -24.70 -12.43
N LYS A 4 12.25 -23.68 -13.31
CA LYS A 4 13.53 -23.08 -13.70
C LYS A 4 13.76 -21.82 -12.88
N ILE A 5 14.57 -21.94 -11.82
CA ILE A 5 15.03 -20.79 -11.02
C ILE A 5 15.90 -19.92 -11.93
N GLY A 6 15.47 -18.68 -12.16
CA GLY A 6 16.04 -17.76 -13.13
C GLY A 6 16.98 -16.71 -12.55
N GLY A 7 17.04 -16.59 -11.22
CA GLY A 7 17.93 -15.64 -10.53
C GLY A 7 17.76 -15.65 -9.01
N THR A 8 18.57 -14.84 -8.32
CA THR A 8 18.50 -14.59 -6.87
C THR A 8 18.06 -13.16 -6.62
N ILE A 9 17.39 -12.92 -5.49
CA ILE A 9 17.06 -11.56 -5.04
C ILE A 9 18.33 -10.89 -4.49
N GLU A 10 18.55 -9.63 -4.84
CA GLU A 10 19.67 -8.85 -4.35
C GLU A 10 19.55 -8.58 -2.84
N LYS A 11 20.66 -8.63 -2.12
CA LYS A 11 20.74 -8.33 -0.69
C LYS A 11 21.63 -7.11 -0.46
N VAL A 12 21.08 -6.10 0.21
CA VAL A 12 21.71 -4.78 0.41
C VAL A 12 21.69 -4.39 1.89
N ASN A 13 22.78 -3.79 2.37
CA ASN A 13 22.83 -3.19 3.70
C ASN A 13 22.01 -1.88 3.70
N GLY A 14 20.88 -1.87 4.40
CA GLY A 14 19.98 -0.71 4.46
C GLY A 14 20.60 0.52 5.12
N LYS A 15 21.69 0.36 5.89
CA LYS A 15 22.44 1.50 6.46
C LYS A 15 23.39 2.19 5.47
N GLU A 16 23.67 1.53 4.35
CA GLU A 16 24.58 2.03 3.29
C GLU A 16 23.81 2.45 2.02
N LEU A 17 22.50 2.30 2.00
CA LEU A 17 21.63 2.59 0.86
C LEU A 17 20.95 3.96 1.05
N PHE A 18 21.06 4.84 0.06
CA PHE A 18 20.32 6.11 0.07
C PHE A 18 18.88 5.93 -0.40
N TYR A 19 17.96 6.77 0.08
CA TYR A 19 16.56 6.72 -0.36
C TYR A 19 16.44 6.93 -1.88
N SER A 20 17.23 7.84 -2.46
CA SER A 20 17.21 8.10 -3.91
C SER A 20 17.58 6.86 -4.73
N GLU A 21 18.59 6.10 -4.30
CA GLU A 21 18.99 4.84 -4.93
C GLU A 21 17.89 3.79 -4.78
N PHE A 22 17.27 3.72 -3.60
CA PHE A 22 16.15 2.81 -3.36
C PHE A 22 14.96 3.13 -4.28
N ALA A 23 14.62 4.42 -4.37
CA ALA A 23 13.54 4.92 -5.20
C ALA A 23 13.78 4.69 -6.70
N GLU A 24 14.98 4.95 -7.21
CA GLU A 24 15.30 4.75 -8.62
C GLU A 24 15.31 3.25 -8.99
N LYS A 25 15.99 2.43 -8.19
CA LYS A 25 16.25 1.04 -8.55
C LYS A 25 15.12 0.09 -8.20
N TYR A 26 14.55 0.22 -7.00
CA TYR A 26 13.57 -0.76 -6.49
C TYR A 26 12.14 -0.27 -6.65
N LEU A 27 11.85 1.00 -6.33
CA LEU A 27 10.51 1.56 -6.51
C LEU A 27 10.18 1.77 -7.99
N ALA A 28 10.92 2.65 -8.68
CA ALA A 28 10.70 2.96 -10.09
C ALA A 28 11.10 1.78 -11.01
N GLY A 29 12.20 1.10 -10.68
CA GLY A 29 12.63 -0.11 -11.40
C GLY A 29 11.75 -1.33 -11.15
N ASN A 30 10.86 -1.29 -10.16
CA ASN A 30 9.96 -2.38 -9.76
C ASN A 30 10.70 -3.71 -9.52
N GLN A 31 11.82 -3.65 -8.80
CA GLN A 31 12.73 -4.79 -8.53
C GLN A 31 12.73 -5.18 -7.04
N PRO A 32 12.64 -6.49 -6.72
CA PRO A 32 12.66 -6.94 -5.33
C PRO A 32 14.06 -6.82 -4.73
N VAL A 33 14.12 -6.59 -3.42
CA VAL A 33 15.39 -6.50 -2.67
C VAL A 33 15.22 -6.99 -1.23
N LEU A 34 16.26 -7.64 -0.70
CA LEU A 34 16.42 -7.94 0.72
C LEU A 34 17.28 -6.85 1.38
N LEU A 35 16.75 -6.21 2.40
CA LEU A 35 17.42 -5.17 3.19
C LEU A 35 17.83 -5.72 4.56
N THR A 36 19.05 -5.39 4.99
CA THR A 36 19.56 -5.76 6.31
C THR A 36 19.86 -4.51 7.16
N GLY A 37 19.95 -4.68 8.48
CA GLY A 37 20.42 -3.62 9.40
C GLY A 37 19.39 -2.55 9.76
N LEU A 38 18.11 -2.76 9.49
CA LEU A 38 17.04 -1.77 9.73
C LEU A 38 16.17 -2.05 10.97
N MET A 39 16.46 -3.14 11.70
CA MET A 39 15.59 -3.66 12.77
C MET A 39 16.21 -3.62 14.18
N ASP A 40 17.41 -3.02 14.32
CA ASP A 40 18.19 -3.04 15.57
C ASP A 40 17.44 -2.41 16.76
N ASP A 41 16.63 -1.39 16.49
CA ASP A 41 15.93 -0.63 17.52
C ASP A 41 14.51 -1.11 17.81
N TRP A 42 14.02 -2.11 17.06
CA TRP A 42 12.63 -2.55 17.18
C TRP A 42 12.32 -3.17 18.54
N THR A 43 11.16 -2.82 19.09
CA THR A 43 10.66 -3.44 20.33
C THR A 43 10.36 -4.93 20.10
N ALA A 44 9.82 -5.27 18.92
CA ALA A 44 9.52 -6.63 18.52
C ALA A 44 10.76 -7.53 18.48
N SER A 45 11.89 -7.05 17.94
CA SER A 45 13.13 -7.84 17.86
C SER A 45 13.73 -8.14 19.25
N LYS A 46 13.28 -7.43 20.30
CA LYS A 46 13.71 -7.61 21.69
C LYS A 46 12.71 -8.43 22.51
N HIS A 47 11.42 -8.16 22.38
CA HIS A 47 10.39 -8.79 23.21
C HIS A 47 9.82 -10.08 22.60
N TRP A 48 9.68 -10.13 21.28
CA TRP A 48 9.05 -11.28 20.58
C TRP A 48 10.05 -12.39 20.27
N VAL A 49 11.32 -12.19 20.61
CA VAL A 49 12.41 -13.15 20.39
C VAL A 49 12.94 -13.61 21.74
N SER A 50 13.11 -14.93 21.91
CA SER A 50 13.71 -15.51 23.12
C SER A 50 15.23 -15.47 23.07
N SER A 51 15.88 -15.78 24.20
CA SER A 51 17.35 -15.75 24.32
C SER A 51 18.12 -16.68 23.37
N ASN A 52 17.43 -17.67 22.77
CA ASN A 52 17.97 -18.58 21.76
C ASN A 52 17.63 -18.16 20.31
N GLY A 53 17.07 -16.96 20.09
CA GLY A 53 16.75 -16.43 18.76
C GLY A 53 15.45 -16.96 18.15
N GLN A 54 14.63 -17.70 18.91
CA GLN A 54 13.35 -18.25 18.45
C GLN A 54 12.17 -17.36 18.85
N PRO A 55 10.95 -17.56 18.30
CA PRO A 55 9.76 -16.87 18.77
C PRO A 55 9.51 -17.03 20.28
N ASN A 56 9.34 -15.92 20.99
CA ASN A 56 8.99 -15.90 22.40
C ASN A 56 7.48 -16.13 22.60
N LEU A 57 7.02 -17.34 22.31
CA LEU A 57 5.59 -17.67 22.29
C LEU A 57 4.88 -17.40 23.63
N LEU A 58 5.57 -17.53 24.77
CA LEU A 58 4.97 -17.26 26.09
C LEU A 58 4.69 -15.78 26.35
N PHE A 59 5.34 -14.87 25.62
CA PHE A 59 5.10 -13.43 25.73
C PHE A 59 3.69 -13.04 25.28
N PHE A 60 3.21 -13.64 24.19
CA PHE A 60 1.96 -13.23 23.52
C PHE A 60 0.71 -13.46 24.37
N PRO A 61 0.47 -14.65 24.99
CA PRO A 61 -0.70 -14.85 25.85
C PRO A 61 -0.75 -13.92 27.05
N THR A 62 0.40 -13.55 27.61
CA THR A 62 0.47 -12.65 28.77
C THR A 62 0.10 -11.21 28.43
N HIS A 63 0.47 -10.72 27.25
CA HIS A 63 0.32 -9.30 26.89
C HIS A 63 -0.86 -9.06 25.93
N PHE A 64 -1.12 -9.99 25.01
CA PHE A 64 -2.08 -9.84 23.90
C PHE A 64 -3.06 -11.02 23.83
N GLY A 65 -3.13 -11.84 24.87
CA GLY A 65 -3.81 -13.13 24.82
C GLY A 65 -5.31 -13.10 24.54
N LYS A 66 -5.96 -11.93 24.72
CA LYS A 66 -7.40 -11.74 24.49
C LYS A 66 -7.74 -11.31 23.06
N SER A 67 -6.77 -10.83 22.29
CA SER A 67 -7.00 -10.38 20.91
C SER A 67 -7.61 -11.50 20.08
N LYS A 68 -8.63 -11.15 19.30
CA LYS A 68 -9.27 -12.04 18.35
C LYS A 68 -8.56 -11.90 17.00
N VAL A 69 -8.11 -13.02 16.47
CA VAL A 69 -7.25 -13.07 15.28
C VAL A 69 -7.79 -14.09 14.29
N GLN A 70 -7.58 -13.81 13.01
CA GLN A 70 -7.86 -14.75 11.93
C GLN A 70 -6.68 -15.71 11.78
N VAL A 71 -6.99 -17.00 11.69
CA VAL A 71 -5.99 -18.06 11.58
C VAL A 71 -6.34 -18.92 10.37
N ALA A 72 -5.40 -19.08 9.46
CA ALA A 72 -5.48 -20.04 8.36
C ALA A 72 -5.18 -21.45 8.85
N ASP A 73 -6.00 -22.40 8.40
CA ASP A 73 -5.72 -23.83 8.41
C ASP A 73 -4.96 -24.15 7.11
N CYS A 74 -3.65 -24.38 7.20
CA CYS A 74 -2.79 -24.55 6.02
C CYS A 74 -3.05 -25.86 5.26
N ASP A 75 -3.78 -26.80 5.87
CA ASP A 75 -4.08 -28.12 5.31
C ASP A 75 -5.48 -28.20 4.69
N THR A 76 -6.35 -27.24 5.00
CA THR A 76 -7.74 -27.19 4.55
C THR A 76 -7.97 -26.05 3.57
N ARG A 77 -8.28 -26.39 2.33
CA ARG A 77 -8.73 -25.43 1.32
C ARG A 77 -10.22 -25.09 1.50
N GLU A 78 -10.55 -23.81 1.43
CA GLU A 78 -11.91 -23.29 1.39
C GLU A 78 -12.04 -22.33 0.20
N PHE A 79 -12.83 -22.75 -0.80
CA PHE A 79 -12.90 -22.09 -2.10
C PHE A 79 -11.51 -21.92 -2.76
N THR A 80 -11.05 -20.68 -2.88
CA THR A 80 -9.79 -20.26 -3.50
C THR A 80 -8.70 -19.91 -2.50
N ASP A 81 -8.96 -20.00 -1.19
CA ASP A 81 -7.99 -19.70 -0.12
C ASP A 81 -7.90 -20.86 0.89
N GLN A 82 -7.02 -20.72 1.88
CA GLN A 82 -7.00 -21.54 3.09
C GLN A 82 -8.21 -21.21 3.97
N LYS A 83 -8.79 -22.23 4.60
CA LYS A 83 -9.90 -22.06 5.53
C LYS A 83 -9.50 -21.13 6.67
N ARG A 84 -10.33 -20.13 6.97
CA ARG A 84 -10.10 -19.17 8.05
C ARG A 84 -10.96 -19.49 9.27
N ILE A 85 -10.35 -19.41 10.44
CA ILE A 85 -11.01 -19.55 11.73
C ILE A 85 -10.60 -18.40 12.64
N GLU A 86 -11.58 -17.83 13.34
CA GLU A 86 -11.29 -16.85 14.39
C GLU A 86 -10.99 -17.57 15.71
N MET A 87 -9.91 -17.18 16.37
CA MET A 87 -9.63 -17.59 17.75
C MET A 87 -8.87 -16.49 18.51
N SER A 88 -8.71 -16.66 19.82
CA SER A 88 -7.84 -15.77 20.59
C SER A 88 -6.37 -16.10 20.38
N VAL A 89 -5.50 -15.10 20.54
CA VAL A 89 -4.04 -15.30 20.54
C VAL A 89 -3.60 -16.36 21.56
N SER A 90 -4.24 -16.43 22.73
CA SER A 90 -3.95 -17.48 23.73
C SER A 90 -4.28 -18.87 23.21
N GLU A 91 -5.42 -19.06 22.55
CA GLU A 91 -5.81 -20.35 21.97
C GLU A 91 -4.84 -20.77 20.87
N PHE A 92 -4.49 -19.84 19.98
CA PHE A 92 -3.53 -20.07 18.89
C PHE A 92 -2.15 -20.48 19.41
N VAL A 93 -1.59 -19.74 20.37
CA VAL A 93 -0.28 -20.06 20.95
C VAL A 93 -0.31 -21.39 21.70
N ASN A 94 -1.39 -21.70 22.42
CA ASN A 94 -1.54 -22.99 23.08
C ASN A 94 -1.57 -24.15 22.07
N HIS A 95 -2.21 -23.96 20.91
CA HIS A 95 -2.20 -24.94 19.83
C HIS A 95 -0.78 -25.16 19.30
N TRP A 96 -0.05 -24.08 19.02
CA TRP A 96 1.34 -24.12 18.56
C TRP A 96 2.24 -24.87 19.54
N LEU A 97 2.21 -24.52 20.83
CA LEU A 97 3.03 -25.15 21.87
C LEU A 97 2.71 -26.64 22.08
N GLN A 98 1.47 -27.07 21.82
CA GLN A 98 1.10 -28.50 21.87
C GLN A 98 1.64 -29.25 20.65
N GLY A 99 1.65 -28.62 19.47
CA GLY A 99 2.22 -29.19 18.24
C GLY A 99 3.73 -29.43 18.35
N SER A 100 4.49 -28.49 18.92
CA SER A 100 5.95 -28.59 19.07
C SER A 100 6.42 -29.65 20.08
N LYS A 101 5.53 -30.22 20.91
CA LYS A 101 5.87 -31.22 21.95
C LYS A 101 5.64 -32.67 21.52
N GLY A 102 5.07 -32.92 20.35
CA GLY A 102 4.89 -34.26 19.79
C GLY A 102 5.98 -34.59 18.78
N ASN A 103 6.56 -35.80 18.84
CA ASN A 103 7.17 -36.38 17.65
C ASN A 103 6.16 -36.29 16.51
N HIS A 104 6.58 -35.72 15.37
CA HIS A 104 5.86 -35.78 14.11
C HIS A 104 5.35 -37.22 13.91
N ASP A 105 4.02 -37.42 13.93
CA ASP A 105 3.26 -38.58 13.39
C ASP A 105 2.05 -39.10 14.20
N VAL A 106 1.61 -38.52 15.33
CA VAL A 106 0.53 -39.18 16.12
C VAL A 106 -0.76 -38.38 16.37
N ASN A 107 -0.92 -37.16 15.87
CA ASN A 107 -2.26 -36.53 15.83
C ASN A 107 -2.30 -35.58 14.66
N GLY A 108 -2.99 -35.95 13.57
CA GLY A 108 -3.21 -35.14 12.36
C GLY A 108 -3.94 -33.82 12.64
N LYS A 109 -3.30 -32.94 13.40
CA LYS A 109 -3.71 -31.57 13.67
C LYS A 109 -3.13 -30.71 12.57
N SER A 110 -3.98 -29.87 12.00
CA SER A 110 -3.58 -28.94 10.94
C SER A 110 -2.45 -28.03 11.39
N VAL A 111 -1.56 -27.69 10.47
CA VAL A 111 -0.65 -26.55 10.63
C VAL A 111 -1.49 -25.27 10.59
N LEU A 112 -1.46 -24.49 11.65
CA LEU A 112 -2.22 -23.24 11.76
C LEU A 112 -1.29 -22.03 11.55
N TYR A 113 -1.80 -21.01 10.87
CA TYR A 113 -1.07 -19.80 10.56
C TYR A 113 -1.88 -18.55 10.89
N LEU A 114 -1.50 -17.82 11.94
CA LEU A 114 -2.11 -16.54 12.28
C LEU A 114 -1.66 -15.51 11.24
N LYS A 115 -2.63 -14.93 10.54
CA LYS A 115 -2.38 -13.91 9.52
C LYS A 115 -3.34 -12.73 9.70
N ASP A 116 -2.96 -11.62 9.09
CA ASP A 116 -3.77 -10.41 8.95
C ASP A 116 -4.16 -9.80 10.31
N TRP A 117 -3.31 -9.96 11.33
CA TRP A 117 -3.52 -9.32 12.61
C TRP A 117 -3.11 -7.85 12.56
N HIS A 118 -4.10 -6.96 12.63
CA HIS A 118 -3.96 -5.50 12.66
C HIS A 118 -3.37 -4.99 14.00
N PHE A 119 -2.18 -5.50 14.35
CA PHE A 119 -1.55 -5.29 15.65
C PHE A 119 -1.25 -3.82 15.93
N VAL A 120 -0.80 -3.07 14.93
CA VAL A 120 -0.43 -1.65 15.07
C VAL A 120 -1.64 -0.81 15.47
N LYS A 121 -2.80 -1.11 14.87
CA LYS A 121 -4.05 -0.46 15.21
C LYS A 121 -4.57 -0.89 16.58
N GLU A 122 -4.45 -2.16 16.94
CA GLU A 122 -4.95 -2.68 18.22
C GLU A 122 -4.08 -2.20 19.40
N TYR A 123 -2.76 -2.09 19.20
CA TYR A 123 -1.76 -1.76 20.21
C TYR A 123 -0.81 -0.63 19.77
N PRO A 124 -1.33 0.58 19.47
CA PRO A 124 -0.51 1.68 18.95
C PRO A 124 0.58 2.12 19.94
N GLU A 125 0.27 2.09 21.24
CA GLU A 125 1.20 2.49 22.31
C GLU A 125 2.35 1.49 22.54
N TYR A 126 2.24 0.25 22.03
CA TYR A 126 3.31 -0.74 22.18
C TYR A 126 4.51 -0.41 21.29
N GLN A 127 4.28 0.26 20.15
CA GLN A 127 5.30 0.62 19.17
C GLN A 127 6.25 -0.56 18.86
N ALA A 128 5.69 -1.61 18.24
CA ALA A 128 6.43 -2.84 17.93
C ALA A 128 7.68 -2.57 17.07
N TYR A 129 7.62 -1.58 16.19
CA TYR A 129 8.67 -1.20 15.27
C TYR A 129 8.59 0.30 14.93
N ILE A 130 9.62 0.78 14.22
CA ILE A 130 9.61 2.07 13.52
C ILE A 130 9.70 1.75 12.04
N THR A 131 8.80 2.30 11.23
CA THR A 131 8.82 2.11 9.77
C THR A 131 10.18 2.56 9.21
N PRO A 132 10.95 1.68 8.55
CA PRO A 132 12.21 2.06 7.94
C PRO A 132 12.02 3.15 6.89
N LEU A 133 13.02 4.03 6.73
CA LEU A 133 12.98 5.22 5.85
C LEU A 133 12.46 4.93 4.44
N PHE A 134 12.84 3.78 3.88
CA PHE A 134 12.47 3.37 2.52
C PHE A 134 10.98 3.12 2.32
N PHE A 135 10.23 2.92 3.41
CA PHE A 135 8.81 2.55 3.42
C PHE A 135 7.94 3.61 4.10
N THR A 136 8.48 4.80 4.41
CA THR A 136 7.72 5.87 5.08
C THR A 136 6.85 6.68 4.11
N ASP A 137 7.13 6.64 2.80
CA ASP A 137 6.30 7.23 1.75
C ASP A 137 5.04 6.41 1.47
N ASP A 138 4.33 6.05 2.53
CA ASP A 138 3.18 5.15 2.54
C ASP A 138 1.87 5.94 2.51
N TRP A 139 1.39 6.27 1.31
CA TRP A 139 0.18 7.08 1.17
C TRP A 139 -1.06 6.36 1.69
N LEU A 140 -1.10 5.03 1.54
CA LEU A 140 -2.23 4.21 1.95
C LEU A 140 -2.46 4.29 3.46
N ASN A 141 -1.44 3.93 4.25
CA ASN A 141 -1.60 3.92 5.71
C ASN A 141 -1.62 5.34 6.29
N LEU A 142 -0.89 6.31 5.70
CA LEU A 142 -1.00 7.71 6.09
C LEU A 142 -2.43 8.24 5.96
N TYR A 143 -3.14 7.82 4.90
CA TYR A 143 -4.54 8.17 4.70
C TYR A 143 -5.45 7.47 5.70
N LEU A 144 -5.32 6.14 5.84
CA LEU A 144 -6.17 5.32 6.70
C LEU A 144 -6.02 5.64 8.20
N ASP A 145 -4.89 6.20 8.61
CA ASP A 145 -4.69 6.71 9.97
C ASP A 145 -5.64 7.89 10.31
N ASN A 146 -6.20 8.58 9.31
CA ASN A 146 -7.05 9.76 9.51
C ASN A 146 -8.45 9.64 8.86
N TYR A 147 -8.59 8.77 7.88
CA TYR A 147 -9.78 8.63 7.04
C TYR A 147 -10.25 7.18 6.95
N HIS A 148 -11.52 7.00 6.65
CA HIS A 148 -12.09 5.71 6.32
C HIS A 148 -12.41 5.65 4.82
N MET A 149 -12.30 4.47 4.24
CA MET A 149 -12.87 4.18 2.93
C MET A 149 -14.32 3.71 3.12
N HIS A 150 -15.15 3.90 2.08
CA HIS A 150 -16.56 3.48 2.07
C HIS A 150 -17.44 4.21 3.10
N ASP A 151 -17.24 5.53 3.28
CA ASP A 151 -18.11 6.40 4.10
C ASP A 151 -19.49 6.60 3.42
N ASP A 152 -20.19 5.53 3.05
CA ASP A 152 -21.58 5.59 2.58
C ASP A 152 -22.53 5.74 3.78
N LEU A 153 -23.41 6.75 3.70
CA LEU A 153 -24.38 7.08 4.75
C LEU A 153 -25.50 6.04 4.92
N ASP A 154 -25.67 5.15 3.94
CA ASP A 154 -26.77 4.18 3.87
C ASP A 154 -26.38 2.73 4.23
N ALA A 155 -25.12 2.48 4.59
CA ALA A 155 -24.74 1.18 5.14
C ALA A 155 -25.17 1.11 6.61
N ASP A 156 -26.27 0.39 6.86
CA ASP A 156 -26.60 -0.10 8.20
C ASP A 156 -25.31 -0.62 8.85
N ARG A 157 -24.90 0.00 9.97
CA ARG A 157 -23.66 -0.23 10.73
C ARG A 157 -23.59 -1.62 11.39
N VAL A 158 -24.21 -2.63 10.78
CA VAL A 158 -24.51 -3.93 11.35
C VAL A 158 -23.35 -4.92 11.11
N SER A 159 -22.40 -4.64 10.22
CA SER A 159 -21.09 -5.28 10.25
C SER A 159 -19.96 -4.30 9.90
N ASN A 160 -18.97 -4.18 10.79
CA ASN A 160 -17.72 -3.46 10.56
C ASN A 160 -16.79 -4.20 9.55
N ASP A 161 -17.29 -5.18 8.82
CA ASP A 161 -16.46 -6.15 8.08
C ASP A 161 -15.90 -5.63 6.75
N ILE A 162 -16.41 -4.50 6.22
CA ILE A 162 -15.96 -3.95 4.92
C ILE A 162 -14.85 -2.89 5.10
N SER A 163 -14.69 -2.33 6.30
CA SER A 163 -13.72 -1.25 6.55
C SER A 163 -12.37 -1.80 7.00
N CYS A 164 -11.48 -2.07 6.04
CA CYS A 164 -10.07 -2.29 6.35
C CYS A 164 -9.46 -0.98 6.83
N SER A 165 -8.95 -0.97 8.06
CA SER A 165 -8.55 0.25 8.76
C SER A 165 -7.07 0.59 8.69
N ASP A 166 -6.24 -0.36 8.32
CA ASP A 166 -4.83 -0.20 7.99
C ASP A 166 -4.33 -1.46 7.27
N TYR A 167 -3.24 -1.35 6.54
CA TYR A 167 -2.60 -2.45 5.83
C TYR A 167 -1.25 -2.79 6.45
N ARG A 168 -1.24 -2.93 7.79
CA ARG A 168 -0.09 -3.24 8.62
C ARG A 168 -0.42 -4.48 9.46
N PHE A 169 0.25 -5.58 9.17
CA PHE A 169 -0.13 -6.89 9.69
C PHE A 169 1.01 -7.56 10.45
N VAL A 170 0.64 -8.34 11.47
CA VAL A 170 1.53 -9.30 12.12
C VAL A 170 1.10 -10.71 11.72
N TYR A 171 2.04 -11.50 11.21
CA TYR A 171 1.82 -12.91 10.92
C TYR A 171 2.65 -13.76 11.88
N MET A 172 2.10 -14.89 12.33
CA MET A 172 2.78 -15.82 13.23
C MET A 172 2.44 -17.26 12.84
N GLY A 173 3.44 -18.09 12.57
CA GLY A 173 3.21 -19.48 12.19
C GLY A 173 4.34 -20.43 12.56
N ALA A 174 3.96 -21.65 12.94
CA ALA A 174 4.91 -22.73 13.19
C ALA A 174 5.63 -23.12 11.89
N LYS A 175 6.79 -23.78 12.01
CA LYS A 175 7.45 -24.42 10.89
C LYS A 175 6.46 -25.22 10.02
N GLY A 176 6.51 -24.99 8.71
CA GLY A 176 5.64 -25.63 7.72
C GLY A 176 4.35 -24.85 7.41
N SER A 177 4.04 -23.79 8.15
CA SER A 177 2.99 -22.85 7.74
C SER A 177 3.41 -22.08 6.49
N TRP A 178 2.45 -21.72 5.65
CA TRP A 178 2.74 -21.14 4.34
C TRP A 178 1.59 -20.28 3.82
N THR A 179 1.92 -19.31 2.97
CA THR A 179 0.96 -18.52 2.19
C THR A 179 1.01 -18.98 0.73
N PRO A 180 -0.15 -19.25 0.09
CA PRO A 180 -0.20 -19.62 -1.33
C PRO A 180 0.33 -18.55 -2.28
N LEU A 181 0.54 -18.92 -3.54
CA LEU A 181 0.97 -17.99 -4.57
C LEU A 181 -0.07 -16.88 -4.74
N HIS A 182 0.34 -15.65 -4.49
CA HIS A 182 -0.50 -14.45 -4.57
C HIS A 182 0.38 -13.25 -4.85
N ALA A 183 -0.21 -12.07 -4.82
CA ALA A 183 0.50 -10.81 -4.67
C ALA A 183 -0.35 -9.93 -3.70
N ASP A 184 0.06 -8.77 -3.18
CA ASP A 184 -0.72 -8.05 -2.13
C ASP A 184 -1.69 -6.94 -2.60
N VAL A 185 -2.85 -6.83 -1.95
CA VAL A 185 -3.97 -5.94 -2.32
C VAL A 185 -3.55 -4.56 -2.89
N PHE A 186 -4.30 -4.06 -3.87
CA PHE A 186 -4.16 -2.79 -4.59
C PHE A 186 -3.13 -2.67 -5.71
N ARG A 187 -2.34 -3.69 -6.09
CA ARG A 187 -1.11 -3.36 -6.86
C ARG A 187 -0.28 -2.32 -6.08
N SER A 188 -0.35 -2.39 -4.76
CA SER A 188 0.56 -1.68 -3.88
C SER A 188 1.98 -2.15 -4.18
N TYR A 189 2.98 -2.00 -3.34
CA TYR A 189 4.15 -2.86 -3.53
C TYR A 189 3.67 -4.33 -3.33
N SER A 190 3.23 -4.89 -4.48
CA SER A 190 2.48 -6.12 -4.92
C SER A 190 0.96 -6.03 -5.37
N TRP A 191 0.43 -7.05 -6.16
CA TRP A 191 -0.90 -7.56 -6.76
C TRP A 191 -1.51 -7.22 -8.15
N ASN A 192 -2.29 -8.04 -8.95
CA ASN A 192 -2.76 -9.48 -8.99
C ASN A 192 -3.50 -9.97 -10.24
N MET A 193 -3.75 -11.30 -10.28
CA MET A 193 -4.93 -11.98 -10.81
C MET A 193 -5.37 -13.19 -9.93
N LYS A 194 -6.67 -13.28 -9.59
CA LYS A 194 -7.41 -14.29 -8.79
C LYS A 194 -6.62 -15.44 -8.12
N ASN A 195 -6.75 -15.47 -6.80
CA ASN A 195 -6.45 -16.57 -5.87
C ASN A 195 -6.67 -17.96 -6.48
N THR A 196 -5.56 -18.64 -6.77
CA THR A 196 -5.50 -20.09 -6.68
C THR A 196 -4.63 -20.40 -5.47
N VAL A 197 -5.10 -21.27 -4.56
CA VAL A 197 -4.21 -21.98 -3.62
C VAL A 197 -3.29 -22.86 -4.48
N TYR A 198 -2.33 -22.22 -5.13
CA TYR A 198 -1.40 -22.87 -6.00
C TYR A 198 -0.10 -22.95 -5.22
N ASN A 199 0.17 -24.17 -4.75
CA ASN A 199 1.49 -24.48 -4.29
C ASN A 199 2.36 -24.68 -5.54
N ILE A 200 3.36 -23.83 -5.74
CA ILE A 200 4.24 -23.92 -6.92
C ILE A 200 5.00 -25.24 -6.97
N PHE A 201 5.08 -25.94 -5.84
CA PHE A 201 5.67 -27.27 -5.72
C PHE A 201 4.72 -28.42 -6.10
N ASP A 202 3.42 -28.15 -6.29
CA ASP A 202 2.45 -29.14 -6.78
C ASP A 202 2.46 -29.20 -8.33
N ASP A 203 1.74 -30.18 -8.91
CA ASP A 203 1.65 -30.35 -10.36
C ASP A 203 0.85 -29.23 -11.04
N ILE A 204 1.50 -28.56 -11.98
CA ILE A 204 0.99 -27.34 -12.62
C ILE A 204 0.17 -27.69 -13.84
N SER A 205 -1.11 -27.34 -13.77
CA SER A 205 -2.05 -27.49 -14.88
C SER A 205 -1.69 -26.52 -16.01
N GLU A 206 -1.06 -27.02 -17.07
CA GLU A 206 -0.77 -26.23 -18.28
C GLU A 206 -2.02 -25.75 -19.00
N THR A 207 -3.17 -26.38 -18.73
CA THR A 207 -4.47 -25.94 -19.25
C THR A 207 -5.02 -24.73 -18.49
N GLU A 208 -4.78 -24.65 -17.18
CA GLU A 208 -5.19 -23.49 -16.36
C GLU A 208 -4.17 -22.35 -16.48
N PHE A 209 -2.87 -22.68 -16.57
CA PHE A 209 -1.77 -21.72 -16.65
C PHE A 209 -0.87 -21.96 -17.87
N PRO A 210 -1.36 -21.73 -19.10
CA PRO A 210 -0.61 -22.00 -20.34
C PRO A 210 0.67 -21.16 -20.48
N GLY A 211 0.76 -20.03 -19.75
CA GLY A 211 1.94 -19.17 -19.69
C GLY A 211 2.99 -19.58 -18.66
N PHE A 212 2.69 -20.52 -17.75
CA PHE A 212 3.51 -20.77 -16.56
C PHE A 212 4.97 -21.14 -16.90
N LYS A 213 5.18 -21.93 -17.96
CA LYS A 213 6.51 -22.34 -18.42
C LYS A 213 7.41 -21.17 -18.85
N LYS A 214 6.83 -20.00 -19.12
CA LYS A 214 7.56 -18.79 -19.49
C LYS A 214 7.92 -17.92 -18.28
N ALA A 215 7.38 -18.22 -17.09
CA ALA A 215 7.64 -17.45 -15.89
C ALA A 215 9.10 -17.58 -15.45
N ILE A 216 9.68 -16.47 -15.01
CA ILE A 216 11.01 -16.41 -14.40
C ILE A 216 10.81 -16.41 -12.88
N TRP A 217 11.54 -17.29 -12.20
CA TRP A 217 11.42 -17.49 -10.76
C TRP A 217 12.63 -16.89 -10.07
N LEU A 218 12.39 -16.06 -9.06
CA LEU A 218 13.40 -15.65 -8.09
C LEU A 218 13.13 -16.37 -6.78
N GLU A 219 14.18 -16.85 -6.15
CA GLU A 219 14.12 -17.51 -4.84
C GLU A 219 15.06 -16.80 -3.87
N CYS A 220 14.65 -16.72 -2.61
CA CYS A 220 15.51 -16.30 -1.51
C CYS A 220 15.11 -16.99 -0.20
N ILE A 221 16.08 -17.13 0.70
CA ILE A 221 15.83 -17.40 2.12
C ILE A 221 15.96 -16.06 2.85
N GLN A 222 14.89 -15.65 3.52
CA GLN A 222 14.88 -14.47 4.38
C GLN A 222 15.29 -14.89 5.78
N GLU A 223 16.43 -14.38 6.25
CA GLU A 223 16.96 -14.68 7.58
C GLU A 223 16.34 -13.73 8.64
N PRO A 224 16.46 -14.04 9.95
CA PRO A 224 16.02 -13.15 11.00
C PRO A 224 16.64 -11.74 10.87
N ASN A 225 15.81 -10.72 11.07
CA ASN A 225 16.16 -9.30 10.95
C ASN A 225 16.45 -8.80 9.52
N GLU A 226 16.06 -9.56 8.49
CA GLU A 226 16.02 -9.09 7.10
C GLU A 226 14.61 -8.62 6.72
N ILE A 227 14.54 -7.63 5.84
CA ILE A 227 13.29 -7.09 5.30
C ILE A 227 13.27 -7.33 3.80
N ILE A 228 12.26 -8.04 3.29
CA ILE A 228 12.04 -8.16 1.86
C ILE A 228 11.11 -7.04 1.37
N PHE A 229 11.53 -6.34 0.31
CA PHE A 229 10.66 -5.48 -0.46
C PHE A 229 10.12 -6.27 -1.66
N VAL A 230 8.80 -6.41 -1.73
CA VAL A 230 8.08 -7.09 -2.81
C VAL A 230 7.43 -6.04 -3.70
N PRO A 231 7.86 -5.86 -4.97
CA PRO A 231 7.35 -4.77 -5.80
C PRO A 231 5.94 -5.02 -6.35
N SER A 232 5.34 -3.96 -6.89
CA SER A 232 4.01 -3.97 -7.53
C SER A 232 3.89 -5.08 -8.57
N GLY A 233 2.82 -5.88 -8.47
CA GLY A 233 2.52 -6.97 -9.41
C GLY A 233 3.39 -8.23 -9.29
N TRP A 234 4.34 -8.33 -8.35
CA TRP A 234 5.15 -9.55 -8.18
C TRP A 234 4.36 -10.65 -7.46
N TYR A 235 4.16 -11.76 -8.17
CA TYR A 235 3.61 -12.98 -7.57
C TYR A 235 4.65 -13.66 -6.70
N HIS A 236 4.24 -14.05 -5.51
CA HIS A 236 5.11 -14.67 -4.52
C HIS A 236 4.35 -15.68 -3.64
N GLN A 237 5.09 -16.68 -3.18
CA GLN A 237 4.64 -17.72 -2.26
C GLN A 237 5.66 -17.79 -1.13
N VAL A 238 5.20 -17.93 0.11
CA VAL A 238 6.07 -17.89 1.30
C VAL A 238 5.87 -19.15 2.12
N HIS A 239 6.97 -19.80 2.50
CA HIS A 239 6.99 -20.96 3.39
C HIS A 239 7.83 -20.66 4.63
N ASN A 240 7.27 -20.90 5.81
CA ASN A 240 8.00 -20.76 7.07
C ASN A 240 8.85 -22.02 7.29
N LEU A 241 10.15 -21.92 7.00
CA LEU A 241 11.12 -23.03 7.17
C LEU A 241 11.39 -23.34 8.66
N GLU A 242 11.16 -22.36 9.52
CA GLU A 242 11.23 -22.42 10.98
C GLU A 242 10.04 -21.68 11.60
N ASP A 243 9.91 -21.76 12.93
CA ASP A 243 8.91 -21.01 13.70
C ASP A 243 9.13 -19.50 13.48
N THR A 244 8.13 -18.80 12.95
CA THR A 244 8.30 -17.46 12.38
C THR A 244 7.26 -16.48 12.90
N ILE A 245 7.71 -15.25 13.18
CA ILE A 245 6.86 -14.07 13.39
C ILE A 245 7.35 -12.98 12.43
N SER A 246 6.44 -12.37 11.67
CA SER A 246 6.75 -11.30 10.72
C SER A 246 5.83 -10.09 10.90
N ILE A 247 6.32 -8.93 10.49
CA ILE A 247 5.56 -7.69 10.37
C ILE A 247 5.55 -7.31 8.89
N ASN A 248 4.37 -7.01 8.36
CA ASN A 248 4.11 -6.87 6.93
C ASN A 248 3.32 -5.59 6.67
N HIS A 249 3.67 -4.88 5.58
CA HIS A 249 3.02 -3.63 5.16
C HIS A 249 2.65 -3.71 3.70
N ASN A 250 1.40 -3.37 3.37
CA ASN A 250 1.03 -3.04 2.00
C ASN A 250 0.92 -1.52 1.90
N TRP A 251 1.51 -0.95 0.86
CA TRP A 251 1.55 0.50 0.68
C TRP A 251 1.75 0.87 -0.79
N PHE A 252 1.22 2.02 -1.17
CA PHE A 252 1.43 2.59 -2.49
C PHE A 252 1.67 4.09 -2.40
N ASN A 253 2.24 4.66 -3.45
CA ASN A 253 2.59 6.07 -3.54
C ASN A 253 2.62 6.53 -5.00
N GLY A 254 3.25 7.68 -5.27
CA GLY A 254 3.39 8.22 -6.61
C GLY A 254 4.05 7.28 -7.63
N TYR A 255 4.87 6.30 -7.21
CA TYR A 255 5.59 5.43 -8.16
C TYR A 255 4.70 4.34 -8.78
N ASN A 256 3.73 3.82 -8.03
CA ASN A 256 2.86 2.72 -8.48
C ASN A 256 1.37 3.07 -8.54
N LEU A 257 0.97 4.32 -8.28
CA LEU A 257 -0.44 4.75 -8.32
C LEU A 257 -1.18 4.37 -9.60
N SER A 258 -0.52 4.45 -10.76
CA SER A 258 -1.13 4.08 -12.04
C SER A 258 -1.45 2.58 -12.14
N TRP A 259 -0.70 1.73 -11.44
CA TRP A 259 -0.95 0.29 -11.38
C TRP A 259 -2.16 0.00 -10.50
N VAL A 260 -2.33 0.75 -9.40
CA VAL A 260 -3.51 0.68 -8.52
C VAL A 260 -4.77 0.96 -9.34
N TRP A 261 -4.76 2.00 -10.17
CA TRP A 261 -5.88 2.32 -11.06
C TRP A 261 -6.16 1.19 -12.05
N ASP A 262 -5.13 0.66 -12.71
CA ASP A 262 -5.30 -0.39 -13.73
C ASP A 262 -5.90 -1.67 -13.12
N LEU A 263 -5.60 -1.98 -11.85
CA LEU A 263 -6.27 -3.05 -11.10
C LEU A 263 -7.73 -2.73 -10.80
N LEU A 264 -8.01 -1.56 -10.20
CA LEU A 264 -9.37 -1.17 -9.86
C LEU A 264 -10.29 -1.23 -11.09
N LEU A 265 -9.79 -0.74 -12.22
CA LEU A 265 -10.51 -0.77 -13.50
C LEU A 265 -10.77 -2.19 -13.99
N ARG A 266 -9.79 -3.08 -13.91
CA ARG A 266 -9.98 -4.48 -14.31
C ARG A 266 -10.97 -5.18 -13.38
N ASP A 267 -10.78 -5.06 -12.07
CA ASP A 267 -11.61 -5.74 -11.08
C ASP A 267 -13.05 -5.19 -11.13
N TYR A 268 -13.24 -3.92 -11.49
CA TYR A 268 -14.55 -3.34 -11.81
C TYR A 268 -15.18 -4.01 -13.03
N LYS A 269 -14.44 -4.12 -14.13
CA LYS A 269 -14.92 -4.77 -15.37
C LYS A 269 -15.34 -6.22 -15.09
N GLU A 270 -14.52 -6.95 -14.32
CA GLU A 270 -14.86 -8.31 -13.90
C GLU A 270 -16.10 -8.35 -13.00
N ALA A 271 -16.15 -7.51 -11.96
CA ALA A 271 -17.29 -7.45 -11.05
C ALA A 271 -18.59 -7.18 -11.82
N LYS A 272 -18.55 -6.24 -12.77
CA LYS A 272 -19.66 -5.91 -13.66
C LYS A 272 -20.09 -7.09 -14.53
N GLU A 273 -19.14 -7.75 -15.18
CA GLU A 273 -19.42 -8.93 -16.01
C GLU A 273 -20.05 -10.08 -15.20
N TYR A 274 -19.62 -10.28 -13.94
CA TYR A 274 -20.14 -11.35 -13.09
C TYR A 274 -21.61 -11.20 -12.70
N ILE A 275 -22.13 -9.97 -12.64
CA ILE A 275 -23.51 -9.69 -12.24
C ILE A 275 -24.36 -9.13 -13.39
N GLU A 276 -23.86 -9.15 -14.63
CA GLU A 276 -24.54 -8.57 -15.79
C GLU A 276 -25.94 -9.16 -16.02
N ASP A 277 -26.19 -10.39 -15.55
CA ASP A 277 -27.48 -11.10 -15.66
C ASP A 277 -28.62 -10.43 -14.86
N ILE A 278 -28.30 -9.66 -13.81
CA ILE A 278 -29.29 -8.96 -12.99
C ILE A 278 -29.45 -7.47 -13.36
N LYS A 279 -28.75 -7.00 -14.39
CA LYS A 279 -28.73 -5.57 -14.77
C LYS A 279 -30.10 -4.98 -15.07
N ASP A 280 -30.94 -5.71 -15.81
CA ASP A 280 -32.27 -5.24 -16.21
C ASP A 280 -33.30 -5.27 -15.06
N ILE A 281 -32.98 -5.91 -13.94
CA ILE A 281 -33.84 -6.04 -12.76
C ILE A 281 -33.29 -5.32 -11.51
N CYS A 282 -32.10 -4.73 -11.61
CA CYS A 282 -31.45 -4.01 -10.52
C CYS A 282 -31.59 -2.51 -10.74
N ASP A 283 -32.25 -1.82 -9.81
CA ASP A 283 -32.48 -0.37 -9.88
C ASP A 283 -31.17 0.44 -9.86
N ASP A 284 -30.14 -0.04 -9.16
CA ASP A 284 -28.82 0.58 -9.02
C ASP A 284 -27.71 -0.43 -9.32
N PHE A 285 -27.61 -0.80 -10.60
CA PHE A 285 -26.59 -1.75 -11.07
C PHE A 285 -25.16 -1.23 -10.89
N GLU A 286 -24.94 0.07 -11.13
CA GLU A 286 -23.61 0.68 -11.00
C GLU A 286 -23.17 0.75 -9.54
N GLY A 287 -24.04 1.17 -8.61
CA GLY A 287 -23.70 1.15 -7.20
C GLY A 287 -23.45 -0.27 -6.68
N LEU A 288 -24.14 -1.29 -7.22
CA LEU A 288 -23.82 -2.69 -6.91
C LEU A 288 -22.44 -3.10 -7.43
N CYS A 289 -22.05 -2.68 -8.64
CA CYS A 289 -20.70 -2.90 -9.16
C CYS A 289 -19.65 -2.23 -8.26
N GLN A 290 -19.87 -0.98 -7.83
CA GLN A 290 -18.96 -0.25 -6.96
C GLN A 290 -18.86 -0.88 -5.56
N ARG A 291 -19.96 -1.38 -4.98
CA ARG A 291 -19.95 -2.11 -3.70
C ARG A 291 -19.21 -3.45 -3.81
N ASN A 292 -19.36 -4.17 -4.91
CA ASN A 292 -18.60 -5.40 -5.16
C ASN A 292 -17.11 -5.11 -5.37
N LEU A 293 -16.78 -4.05 -6.10
CA LEU A 293 -15.40 -3.59 -6.28
C LEU A 293 -14.76 -3.25 -4.94
N ALA A 294 -15.46 -2.46 -4.11
CA ALA A 294 -15.08 -2.12 -2.75
C ALA A 294 -14.80 -3.36 -1.88
N ALA A 295 -15.73 -4.33 -1.86
CA ALA A 295 -15.61 -5.53 -1.06
C ALA A 295 -14.46 -6.44 -1.49
N ASN A 296 -14.20 -6.54 -2.80
CA ASN A 296 -13.19 -7.44 -3.35
C ASN A 296 -11.79 -6.83 -3.40
N THR A 297 -11.71 -5.52 -3.65
CA THR A 297 -10.44 -4.83 -3.92
C THR A 297 -10.03 -3.91 -2.78
N GLY A 298 -10.97 -3.51 -1.91
CA GLY A 298 -10.75 -2.63 -0.76
C GLY A 298 -11.03 -1.14 -1.02
N MET A 299 -11.18 -0.72 -2.28
CA MET A 299 -11.58 0.64 -2.69
C MET A 299 -12.50 0.55 -3.91
N ASN A 300 -13.46 1.46 -4.01
CA ASN A 300 -14.21 1.70 -5.24
C ASN A 300 -13.63 2.92 -6.00
N PHE A 301 -14.21 3.28 -7.15
CA PHE A 301 -13.72 4.43 -7.92
C PHE A 301 -13.86 5.75 -7.17
N ASN A 302 -14.90 5.89 -6.34
CA ASN A 302 -15.13 7.09 -5.55
C ASN A 302 -14.08 7.24 -4.44
N ASP A 303 -13.79 6.18 -3.69
CA ASP A 303 -12.74 6.18 -2.67
C ASP A 303 -11.39 6.55 -3.28
N PHE A 304 -11.05 5.92 -4.40
CA PHE A 304 -9.79 6.18 -5.10
C PHE A 304 -9.71 7.64 -5.60
N PHE A 305 -10.79 8.18 -6.15
CA PHE A 305 -10.86 9.57 -6.59
C PHE A 305 -10.69 10.55 -5.42
N ILE A 306 -11.37 10.32 -4.30
CA ILE A 306 -11.23 11.13 -3.08
C ILE A 306 -9.79 11.07 -2.56
N PHE A 307 -9.22 9.88 -2.52
CA PHE A 307 -7.85 9.65 -2.10
C PHE A 307 -6.85 10.46 -2.94
N ILE A 308 -6.85 10.29 -4.27
CA ILE A 308 -5.86 10.98 -5.13
C ILE A 308 -6.07 12.49 -5.15
N SER A 309 -7.32 12.97 -5.00
CA SER A 309 -7.62 14.39 -4.94
C SER A 309 -7.13 15.03 -3.64
N ARG A 310 -7.26 14.33 -2.50
CA ARG A 310 -6.70 14.78 -1.22
C ARG A 310 -5.18 14.81 -1.26
N PHE A 311 -4.53 13.77 -1.79
CA PHE A 311 -3.08 13.80 -1.99
C PHE A 311 -2.65 14.89 -2.96
N SER A 312 -3.40 15.13 -4.03
CA SER A 312 -3.14 16.25 -4.94
C SER A 312 -3.16 17.59 -4.21
N LEU A 313 -4.20 17.85 -3.42
CA LEU A 313 -4.30 19.08 -2.63
C LEU A 313 -3.16 19.18 -1.61
N ALA A 314 -2.82 18.09 -0.91
CA ALA A 314 -1.74 18.07 0.06
C ALA A 314 -0.37 18.38 -0.58
N ASN A 315 -0.05 17.75 -1.71
CA ASN A 315 1.19 18.03 -2.45
C ASN A 315 1.24 19.51 -2.92
N VAL A 316 0.12 20.08 -3.37
CA VAL A 316 0.05 21.51 -3.72
C VAL A 316 0.25 22.39 -2.50
N VAL A 317 -0.39 22.09 -1.37
CA VAL A 317 -0.24 22.83 -0.09
C VAL A 317 1.24 22.86 0.31
N GLU A 318 1.93 21.72 0.28
CA GLU A 318 3.34 21.63 0.64
C GLU A 318 4.23 22.44 -0.32
N LEU A 319 3.98 22.39 -1.63
CA LEU A 319 4.71 23.19 -2.61
C LEU A 319 4.53 24.70 -2.38
N TYR A 320 3.32 25.15 -2.05
CA TYR A 320 3.08 26.56 -1.73
C TYR A 320 3.69 26.97 -0.39
N TYR A 321 3.66 26.09 0.61
CA TYR A 321 4.31 26.32 1.90
C TYR A 321 5.80 26.56 1.70
N LEU A 322 6.47 25.62 1.03
CA LEU A 322 7.88 25.72 0.69
C LEU A 322 8.14 27.04 -0.08
N ARG A 323 7.29 27.42 -1.06
CA ARG A 323 7.50 28.62 -1.91
C ARG A 323 7.50 29.90 -1.08
N GLY A 324 6.69 29.91 -0.03
CA GLY A 324 6.60 31.05 0.88
C GLY A 324 7.77 31.15 1.87
N GLU A 325 8.52 30.08 2.14
CA GLU A 325 9.69 30.11 3.02
C GLU A 325 10.98 30.47 2.28
N LEU A 326 11.12 29.97 1.05
CA LEU A 326 12.19 30.33 0.15
C LEU A 326 11.87 31.70 -0.45
N ASN A 327 12.28 32.78 0.24
CA ASN A 327 12.16 34.17 -0.24
C ASN A 327 12.43 34.26 -1.75
N SER A 328 11.51 34.90 -2.47
CA SER A 328 11.21 34.80 -3.90
C SER A 328 12.29 35.22 -4.91
N GLU A 329 13.58 35.12 -4.58
CA GLU A 329 14.69 35.51 -5.45
C GLU A 329 15.80 34.44 -5.57
N SER A 330 15.69 33.29 -4.90
CA SER A 330 16.74 32.26 -5.01
C SER A 330 16.50 31.32 -6.20
N SER A 331 17.48 31.24 -7.10
CA SER A 331 17.60 30.24 -8.18
C SER A 331 17.71 28.78 -7.68
N ILE A 332 17.59 28.56 -6.37
CA ILE A 332 17.81 27.28 -5.67
C ILE A 332 16.49 26.53 -5.43
N TRP A 333 15.34 27.23 -5.43
CA TRP A 333 13.99 26.65 -5.30
C TRP A 333 13.79 25.41 -6.18
N HIS A 334 14.20 25.53 -7.43
CA HIS A 334 14.03 24.50 -8.46
C HIS A 334 15.00 23.32 -8.35
N CYS A 335 16.07 23.44 -7.56
CA CYS A 335 17.06 22.40 -7.37
C CYS A 335 16.76 21.50 -6.16
N SER A 336 15.84 21.90 -5.29
CA SER A 336 15.47 21.16 -4.08
C SER A 336 14.84 19.80 -4.42
N ALA A 337 15.36 18.74 -3.79
CA ALA A 337 14.90 17.37 -4.00
C ALA A 337 13.46 17.16 -3.49
N ILE A 338 13.06 17.81 -2.39
CA ILE A 338 11.69 17.75 -1.86
C ILE A 338 10.66 18.37 -2.83
N ILE A 339 11.00 19.49 -3.46
CA ILE A 339 10.12 20.14 -4.45
C ILE A 339 9.95 19.27 -5.69
N LYS A 340 11.04 18.65 -6.18
CA LYS A 340 10.99 17.70 -7.29
C LYS A 340 10.14 16.47 -6.93
N HIS A 341 10.23 15.98 -5.70
CA HIS A 341 9.42 14.83 -5.25
C HIS A 341 7.92 15.17 -5.25
N PHE A 342 7.52 16.30 -4.67
CA PHE A 342 6.12 16.75 -4.73
C PHE A 342 5.62 16.96 -6.17
N ALA A 343 6.47 17.45 -7.07
CA ALA A 343 6.13 17.57 -8.49
C ALA A 343 5.95 16.21 -9.18
N LEU A 344 6.81 15.23 -8.88
CA LEU A 344 6.68 13.85 -9.38
C LEU A 344 5.37 13.20 -8.92
N ASN A 345 4.98 13.43 -7.66
CA ASN A 345 3.72 12.96 -7.12
C ASN A 345 2.52 13.53 -7.88
N LEU A 346 2.51 14.85 -8.10
CA LEU A 346 1.46 15.51 -8.89
C LEU A 346 1.44 15.01 -10.34
N SER A 347 2.60 14.74 -10.93
CA SER A 347 2.72 14.15 -12.27
C SER A 347 2.05 12.78 -12.33
N SER A 348 2.33 11.92 -11.34
CA SER A 348 1.70 10.59 -11.23
C SER A 348 0.19 10.65 -11.04
N ILE A 349 -0.29 11.52 -10.15
CA ILE A 349 -1.73 11.72 -9.92
C ILE A 349 -2.41 12.23 -11.19
N ARG A 350 -1.84 13.24 -11.85
CA ARG A 350 -2.37 13.80 -13.10
C ARG A 350 -2.45 12.76 -14.21
N LYS A 351 -1.40 11.95 -14.40
CA LYS A 351 -1.40 10.83 -15.37
C LYS A 351 -2.50 9.80 -15.04
N THR A 352 -2.68 9.49 -13.77
CA THR A 352 -3.72 8.56 -13.33
C THR A 352 -5.12 9.13 -13.58
N ALA A 353 -5.34 10.41 -13.27
CA ALA A 353 -6.59 11.10 -13.57
C ALA A 353 -6.89 11.15 -15.08
N LEU A 354 -5.87 11.32 -15.94
CA LEU A 354 -6.02 11.23 -17.40
C LEU A 354 -6.50 9.84 -17.84
N LYS A 355 -5.96 8.76 -17.25
CA LYS A 355 -6.45 7.39 -17.49
C LYS A 355 -7.91 7.22 -17.04
N MET A 356 -8.26 7.72 -15.87
CA MET A 356 -9.65 7.67 -15.36
C MET A 356 -10.62 8.37 -16.32
N LYS A 357 -10.23 9.56 -16.82
CA LYS A 357 -11.01 10.30 -17.82
C LYS A 357 -11.20 9.49 -19.11
N SER A 358 -10.13 8.89 -19.65
CA SER A 358 -10.23 8.14 -20.92
C SER A 358 -11.13 6.90 -20.84
N GLU A 359 -11.29 6.33 -19.64
CA GLU A 359 -12.16 5.17 -19.39
C GLU A 359 -13.62 5.57 -19.09
N GLY A 360 -13.96 6.86 -19.17
CA GLY A 360 -15.32 7.34 -19.03
C GLY A 360 -15.87 7.27 -17.60
N VAL A 361 -15.01 7.38 -16.59
CA VAL A 361 -15.42 7.50 -15.19
C VAL A 361 -16.04 8.89 -14.98
N GLU A 362 -17.30 9.03 -15.37
CA GLU A 362 -18.09 10.25 -15.23
C GLU A 362 -19.41 9.94 -14.52
N GLY A 363 -19.83 10.83 -13.61
CA GLY A 363 -21.24 10.93 -13.22
C GLY A 363 -21.65 10.50 -11.81
N ASN A 364 -20.78 9.98 -10.94
CA ASN A 364 -21.14 9.60 -9.54
C ASN A 364 -19.97 9.76 -8.54
N LEU A 365 -18.97 10.59 -8.84
CA LEU A 365 -17.86 10.85 -7.92
C LEU A 365 -18.23 11.94 -6.91
N SER A 366 -17.71 11.80 -5.70
CA SER A 366 -17.87 12.77 -4.62
C SER A 366 -17.27 14.13 -4.99
N ILE A 367 -17.98 15.18 -4.59
CA ILE A 367 -17.51 16.56 -4.72
C ILE A 367 -16.53 16.84 -3.59
N ILE A 368 -15.33 17.28 -3.95
CA ILE A 368 -14.31 17.66 -2.97
C ILE A 368 -14.22 19.18 -2.96
N ASN A 369 -14.70 19.78 -1.87
CA ASN A 369 -14.56 21.21 -1.67
C ASN A 369 -13.17 21.53 -1.11
N LEU A 370 -12.33 22.17 -1.91
CA LEU A 370 -10.95 22.50 -1.58
C LEU A 370 -10.85 23.41 -0.34
N LEU A 371 -11.76 24.36 -0.18
CA LEU A 371 -11.76 25.29 0.96
C LEU A 371 -12.20 24.61 2.26
N GLU A 372 -13.18 23.71 2.16
CA GLU A 372 -13.60 22.89 3.30
C GLU A 372 -12.48 21.91 3.70
N ALA A 373 -11.83 21.27 2.73
CA ALA A 373 -10.69 20.40 2.98
C ALA A 373 -9.55 21.13 3.70
N LEU A 374 -9.22 22.36 3.30
CA LEU A 374 -8.21 23.19 3.98
C LEU A 374 -8.60 23.58 5.42
N SER A 375 -9.87 23.47 5.76
CA SER A 375 -10.39 23.73 7.12
C SER A 375 -10.60 22.44 7.92
N ASP A 376 -10.47 21.26 7.31
CA ASP A 376 -10.65 19.95 7.94
C ASP A 376 -9.40 19.56 8.76
N PRO A 377 -9.52 19.40 10.10
CA PRO A 377 -8.40 18.96 10.93
C PRO A 377 -7.77 17.63 10.50
N LYS A 378 -8.54 16.70 9.92
CA LYS A 378 -8.01 15.44 9.38
C LYS A 378 -7.10 15.70 8.18
N PHE A 379 -7.49 16.63 7.31
CA PHE A 379 -6.68 17.01 6.16
C PHE A 379 -5.39 17.71 6.58
N LEU A 380 -5.45 18.55 7.61
CA LEU A 380 -4.26 19.19 8.16
C LEU A 380 -3.26 18.18 8.75
N LYS A 381 -3.75 17.10 9.36
CA LYS A 381 -2.91 15.98 9.79
C LYS A 381 -2.29 15.23 8.60
N LEU A 382 -3.06 15.00 7.53
CA LEU A 382 -2.57 14.39 6.29
C LEU A 382 -1.41 15.23 5.70
N CYS A 383 -1.60 16.54 5.49
CA CYS A 383 -0.54 17.43 5.01
C CYS A 383 0.66 17.39 5.95
N THR A 384 0.42 17.45 7.27
CA THR A 384 1.49 17.43 8.26
C THR A 384 2.32 16.15 8.21
N GLY A 385 1.66 15.00 8.06
CA GLY A 385 2.36 13.72 7.91
C GLY A 385 3.16 13.68 6.61
N LEU A 386 2.55 14.09 5.50
CA LEU A 386 3.19 14.11 4.18
C LEU A 386 4.45 14.99 4.16
N GLY A 387 4.35 16.22 4.67
CA GLY A 387 5.47 17.14 4.76
C GLY A 387 6.61 16.62 5.64
N ARG A 388 6.29 16.01 6.80
CA ARG A 388 7.29 15.36 7.66
C ARG A 388 8.01 14.21 6.95
N ILE A 389 7.28 13.33 6.27
CA ILE A 389 7.83 12.17 5.56
C ILE A 389 8.87 12.66 4.55
N TYR A 390 8.52 13.59 3.68
CA TYR A 390 9.45 14.06 2.65
C TYR A 390 10.59 14.90 3.21
N SER A 391 10.38 15.61 4.31
CA SER A 391 11.46 16.33 4.98
C SER A 391 12.49 15.37 5.57
N VAL A 392 12.06 14.24 6.14
CA VAL A 392 12.97 13.19 6.60
C VAL A 392 13.68 12.50 5.44
N ILE A 393 12.96 12.17 4.35
CA ILE A 393 13.53 11.55 3.15
C ILE A 393 14.63 12.40 2.51
N HIS A 394 14.47 13.73 2.53
CA HIS A 394 15.40 14.67 1.89
C HIS A 394 16.30 15.40 2.90
N GLU A 395 16.34 14.95 4.16
CA GLU A 395 17.20 15.50 5.23
C GLU A 395 17.02 17.01 5.49
N GLU A 396 15.79 17.52 5.36
CA GLU A 396 15.44 18.93 5.58
C GLU A 396 15.01 19.15 7.05
N GLU A 397 15.89 19.71 7.88
CA GLU A 397 15.75 19.77 9.35
C GLU A 397 14.64 20.71 9.88
N ASN A 398 14.05 21.58 9.05
CA ASN A 398 13.25 22.73 9.52
C ASN A 398 11.78 22.77 9.05
N TRP A 399 11.20 21.66 8.61
CA TRP A 399 9.80 21.68 8.16
C TRP A 399 8.82 21.99 9.32
N SER A 400 7.95 22.98 9.14
CA SER A 400 6.89 23.33 10.11
C SER A 400 5.55 23.59 9.43
N CYS A 401 4.47 22.92 9.85
CA CYS A 401 3.13 23.22 9.34
C CYS A 401 2.58 24.51 9.97
N THR A 402 3.10 25.67 9.56
CA THR A 402 2.43 26.96 9.83
C THR A 402 1.61 27.32 8.60
N MET A 403 0.36 26.84 8.55
CA MET A 403 -0.56 27.17 7.45
C MET A 403 -0.61 28.67 7.20
N LYS A 404 -0.18 29.12 6.02
CA LYS A 404 -0.33 30.52 5.62
C LYS A 404 -1.76 30.75 5.11
N LYS A 405 -2.45 31.72 5.72
CA LYS A 405 -3.73 32.30 5.25
C LYS A 405 -3.70 32.71 3.75
N ALA A 406 -2.51 32.90 3.17
CA ALA A 406 -2.30 33.18 1.75
C ALA A 406 -2.90 32.11 0.82
N LEU A 407 -2.86 30.83 1.22
CA LEU A 407 -3.32 29.72 0.39
C LEU A 407 -4.84 29.73 0.13
N MET A 408 -5.62 30.12 1.15
CA MET A 408 -7.08 30.20 1.05
C MET A 408 -7.54 31.30 0.07
N ALA A 409 -6.74 32.38 -0.08
CA ALA A 409 -7.05 33.46 -1.00
C ALA A 409 -6.80 33.05 -2.47
N ASP A 410 -5.72 32.30 -2.74
CA ASP A 410 -5.38 31.82 -4.09
C ASP A 410 -6.36 30.74 -4.59
N PHE A 411 -6.78 29.81 -3.72
CA PHE A 411 -7.76 28.79 -4.09
C PHE A 411 -9.17 29.32 -4.27
N ALA A 412 -9.53 30.43 -3.62
CA ALA A 412 -10.80 31.11 -3.87
C ALA A 412 -10.95 31.60 -5.33
N MET A 413 -9.84 31.77 -6.07
CA MET A 413 -9.86 32.23 -7.47
C MET A 413 -10.00 31.10 -8.51
N TYR A 414 -9.67 29.86 -8.16
CA TYR A 414 -9.68 28.71 -9.10
C TYR A 414 -11.07 28.08 -9.27
N GLY A 415 -11.90 28.20 -8.23
CA GLY A 415 -13.10 27.39 -8.06
C GLY A 415 -12.91 26.46 -6.87
N SER A 416 -13.94 26.33 -6.03
CA SER A 416 -13.80 25.64 -4.74
C SER A 416 -13.97 24.13 -4.82
N GLN A 417 -14.22 23.53 -5.99
CA GLN A 417 -14.66 22.14 -6.10
C GLN A 417 -13.90 21.36 -7.17
N VAL A 418 -13.59 20.10 -6.84
CA VAL A 418 -13.12 19.06 -7.76
C VAL A 418 -14.14 17.94 -7.73
N CYS A 419 -14.83 17.67 -8.85
CA CYS A 419 -15.89 16.66 -8.93
C CYS A 419 -15.73 15.65 -10.07
N SER A 420 -14.69 15.79 -10.88
CA SER A 420 -14.35 14.86 -11.95
C SER A 420 -12.83 14.72 -12.12
N PRO A 421 -12.35 13.67 -12.81
CA PRO A 421 -10.95 13.56 -13.19
C PRO A 421 -10.46 14.77 -14.00
N GLU A 422 -11.33 15.38 -14.83
CA GLU A 422 -11.00 16.58 -15.59
C GLU A 422 -10.76 17.80 -14.69
N ASP A 423 -11.59 17.99 -13.66
CA ASP A 423 -11.40 19.08 -12.70
C ASP A 423 -10.11 18.90 -11.91
N LEU A 424 -9.77 17.66 -11.56
CA LEU A 424 -8.53 17.34 -10.86
C LEU A 424 -7.30 17.63 -11.74
N ILE A 425 -7.33 17.25 -13.02
CA ILE A 425 -6.26 17.57 -13.98
C ILE A 425 -6.11 19.09 -14.10
N THR A 426 -7.23 19.80 -14.29
CA THR A 426 -7.24 21.26 -14.41
C THR A 426 -6.71 21.91 -13.14
N PHE A 427 -6.98 21.33 -11.96
CA PHE A 427 -6.54 21.84 -10.67
C PHE A 427 -5.03 21.74 -10.53
N ILE A 428 -4.48 20.58 -10.86
CA ILE A 428 -3.04 20.35 -10.85
C ILE A 428 -2.34 21.30 -11.83
N ASP A 429 -2.86 21.41 -13.06
CA ASP A 429 -2.29 22.26 -14.11
C ASP A 429 -2.31 23.74 -13.72
N TYR A 430 -3.41 24.22 -13.15
CA TYR A 430 -3.53 25.59 -12.65
C TYR A 430 -2.57 25.86 -11.48
N ALA A 431 -2.57 24.98 -10.47
CA ALA A 431 -1.75 25.15 -9.28
C ALA A 431 -0.26 25.21 -9.65
N VAL A 432 0.18 24.32 -10.55
CA VAL A 432 1.59 24.29 -10.95
C VAL A 432 1.93 25.45 -11.86
N SER A 433 1.05 25.84 -12.78
CA SER A 433 1.24 27.05 -13.59
C SER A 433 1.41 28.30 -12.72
N LYS A 434 0.64 28.44 -11.63
CA LYS A 434 0.77 29.54 -10.66
C LYS A 434 2.05 29.49 -9.84
N LEU A 435 2.49 28.30 -9.47
CA LEU A 435 3.80 28.09 -8.84
C LEU A 435 4.96 28.44 -9.79
N SER A 436 4.69 28.37 -11.10
CA SER A 436 5.64 28.52 -12.19
C SER A 436 5.74 29.92 -12.78
N SER A 437 4.74 30.78 -12.56
CA SER A 437 4.54 32.03 -13.31
C SER A 437 5.54 33.18 -13.06
N ASN A 438 6.58 32.97 -12.24
CA ASN A 438 7.58 33.99 -11.89
C ASN A 438 9.00 33.66 -12.40
N CYS A 439 9.16 32.71 -13.30
CA CYS A 439 10.47 32.19 -13.71
C CYS A 439 10.67 32.34 -15.22
N ASP A 440 11.70 33.11 -15.61
CA ASP A 440 12.19 33.17 -16.98
C ASP A 440 13.04 31.93 -17.30
N GLU A 441 12.62 31.20 -18.33
CA GLU A 441 13.27 30.06 -19.01
C GLU A 441 13.44 28.72 -18.24
N GLN A 442 12.86 27.66 -18.84
CA GLN A 442 12.85 26.24 -18.41
C GLN A 442 12.37 26.00 -16.98
N ASN A 443 11.05 25.99 -16.80
CA ASN A 443 10.43 25.65 -15.53
C ASN A 443 10.50 24.13 -15.25
N PRO A 444 11.21 23.69 -14.20
CA PRO A 444 11.37 22.26 -13.91
C PRO A 444 10.15 21.62 -13.26
N LEU A 445 9.22 22.39 -12.67
CA LEU A 445 7.93 21.84 -12.23
C LEU A 445 7.08 21.46 -13.45
N LEU A 446 7.03 22.35 -14.45
CA LEU A 446 6.35 22.04 -15.71
C LEU A 446 7.09 20.92 -16.47
N SER A 447 8.43 20.90 -16.47
CA SER A 447 9.16 19.82 -17.11
C SER A 447 8.83 18.47 -16.45
N VAL A 448 8.88 18.35 -15.13
CA VAL A 448 8.55 17.11 -14.40
C VAL A 448 7.09 16.67 -14.58
N LEU A 449 6.15 17.61 -14.69
CA LEU A 449 4.74 17.29 -14.91
C LEU A 449 4.42 16.78 -16.31
N TYR A 450 5.12 17.30 -17.32
CA TYR A 450 4.89 16.96 -18.72
C TYR A 450 5.95 16.00 -19.29
N GLU A 451 7.00 15.69 -18.53
CA GLU A 451 8.00 14.70 -18.90
C GLU A 451 7.37 13.30 -18.97
N ILE A 452 7.48 12.71 -20.16
CA ILE A 452 7.26 11.29 -20.38
C ILE A 452 8.49 10.59 -19.80
N GLN A 453 8.31 9.93 -18.65
CA GLN A 453 9.36 9.12 -18.03
C GLN A 453 9.81 8.06 -19.05
N PRO A 454 11.12 7.96 -19.40
CA PRO A 454 11.62 7.03 -20.41
C PRO A 454 11.30 5.55 -20.13
N HIS A 455 10.99 5.21 -18.88
CA HIS A 455 10.78 3.84 -18.40
C HIS A 455 9.43 3.23 -18.80
N GLU A 456 8.50 4.02 -19.36
CA GLU A 456 7.16 3.55 -19.76
C GLU A 456 7.15 2.73 -21.07
N GLN A 457 8.24 2.68 -21.85
CA GLN A 457 8.27 1.92 -23.12
C GLN A 457 8.43 0.40 -22.95
N ASN A 458 8.76 -0.11 -21.75
CA ASN A 458 9.07 -1.53 -21.54
C ASN A 458 8.21 -2.25 -20.48
N GLN A 459 7.10 -1.66 -20.03
CA GLN A 459 6.31 -2.21 -18.91
C GLN A 459 5.02 -2.93 -19.35
N HIS A 460 5.10 -3.76 -20.39
CA HIS A 460 4.13 -4.85 -20.58
C HIS A 460 4.74 -6.14 -20.01
N PHE A 461 4.49 -6.39 -18.73
CA PHE A 461 4.70 -7.70 -18.10
C PHE A 461 3.36 -8.26 -17.62
#